data_AF-A0A5E4FFY7-F1
#
_entry.id   AF-A0A5E4FFY7-F1
#
_cell.length_a   1.000
_cell.length_b   1.000
_cell.length_c   1.000
_cell.angle_alpha   90.00
_cell.angle_beta   90.00
_cell.angle_gamma   90.00
#
_symmetry.space_group_name_H-M   'P 1'
#
loop_
_entity.id
_entity.type
_entity.pdbx_description
1 polymer ?
#
loop_
_entity_poly.entity_id
_entity_poly.type
_entity_poly.pdbx_seq_one_letter_code
_entity_poly.pdbx_strand_id
1 'polypeptide(L)'
;MDKYLLEPADNPKNVGFNLLGWWKEHSPRFPIMSKVAKDIFVVHVSSVPLESTFSAGKRVVDSFRACLTPKTVEALICTNDWLRSEGFDFNKEPTKDELELYLTLKKLEKEVETFHSNGQPPSDILIPTD
;
A
#
# COMPACT_ATOMS: atom_id res chain seq x y z
N MET A 1 20.51 -2.39 20.60
CA MET A 1 19.39 -1.42 20.74
C MET A 1 19.85 -0.21 21.54
N ASP A 2 20.59 -0.46 22.61
CA ASP A 2 21.08 0.55 23.59
C ASP A 2 22.02 1.60 22.98
N LYS A 3 22.75 1.23 21.91
CA LYS A 3 23.61 2.15 21.17
C LYS A 3 22.86 3.36 20.60
N TYR A 4 21.59 3.20 20.19
CA TYR A 4 20.76 4.32 19.69
C TYR A 4 20.29 5.22 20.84
N LEU A 5 20.01 4.64 22.01
CA LEU A 5 19.54 5.36 23.20
C LEU A 5 20.63 6.21 23.86
N LEU A 6 21.90 5.93 23.55
CA LEU A 6 23.07 6.60 24.10
C LEU A 6 23.66 7.67 23.17
N GLU A 7 23.14 7.81 21.94
CA GLU A 7 23.59 8.88 21.06
C GLU A 7 22.94 10.22 21.42
N PRO A 8 23.71 11.32 21.37
CA PRO A 8 23.13 12.65 21.51
C PRO A 8 22.15 12.86 20.36
N ALA A 9 20.86 12.96 20.69
CA ALA A 9 19.82 13.21 19.71
C ALA A 9 19.98 14.62 19.13
N ASP A 10 20.05 14.71 17.80
CA ASP A 10 19.91 16.00 17.11
C ASP A 10 18.58 16.64 17.49
N ASN A 11 18.60 17.93 17.83
CA ASN A 11 17.46 18.61 18.44
C ASN A 11 16.25 18.58 17.47
N PRO A 12 15.18 17.80 17.76
CA PRO A 12 14.08 17.57 16.81
C PRO A 12 13.18 18.80 16.62
N LYS A 13 13.45 19.88 17.38
CA LYS A 13 12.75 21.17 17.31
C LYS A 13 13.32 22.12 16.26
N ASN A 14 14.31 21.67 15.47
CA ASN A 14 14.83 22.49 14.37
C ASN A 14 13.77 22.60 13.26
N VAL A 15 13.41 23.83 12.90
CA VAL A 15 12.40 24.13 11.87
C VAL A 15 12.97 23.66 10.53
N GLY A 16 12.55 22.48 10.08
CA GLY A 16 13.06 21.83 8.87
C GLY A 16 13.76 20.49 9.10
N PHE A 17 13.74 19.94 10.31
CA PHE A 17 14.28 18.60 10.57
C PHE A 17 13.49 17.52 9.82
N ASN A 18 14.12 16.92 8.80
CA ASN A 18 13.56 15.78 8.08
C ASN A 18 13.90 14.47 8.79
N LEU A 19 12.98 14.02 9.65
CA LEU A 19 13.14 12.79 10.43
C LEU A 19 13.35 11.55 9.55
N LEU A 20 12.62 11.41 8.43
CA LEU A 20 12.82 10.30 7.49
C LEU A 20 14.18 10.37 6.79
N GLY A 21 14.63 11.59 6.47
CA GLY A 21 15.97 11.85 5.93
C GLY A 21 17.07 11.44 6.91
N TRP A 22 16.92 11.78 8.18
CA TRP A 22 17.85 11.41 9.25
C TRP A 22 17.97 9.88 9.39
N TRP A 23 16.83 9.16 9.41
CA TRP A 23 16.83 7.69 9.46
C TRP A 23 17.40 7.05 8.19
N LYS A 24 17.28 7.70 7.03
CA LYS A 24 17.90 7.22 5.79
C LYS A 24 19.43 7.31 5.87
N GLU A 25 19.96 8.40 6.40
CA GLU A 25 21.40 8.61 6.58
C GLU A 25 22.00 7.66 7.64
N HIS A 26 21.25 7.38 8.70
CA HIS A 26 21.66 6.48 9.78
C HIS A 26 21.36 4.99 9.51
N SER A 27 20.80 4.66 8.35
CA SER A 27 20.43 3.28 7.96
C SER A 27 21.59 2.28 7.98
N PRO A 28 22.82 2.61 7.56
CA PRO A 28 23.94 1.66 7.64
C PRO A 28 24.32 1.32 9.08
N ARG A 29 24.12 2.27 10.01
CA ARG A 29 24.47 2.13 11.43
C ARG A 29 23.36 1.43 12.23
N PHE A 30 22.11 1.63 11.82
CA PHE A 30 20.94 1.05 12.47
C PHE A 30 19.97 0.43 11.45
N PRO A 31 20.35 -0.67 10.76
CA PRO A 31 19.58 -1.20 9.62
C PRO A 31 18.20 -1.72 9.98
N ILE A 32 18.03 -2.30 11.18
CA ILE A 32 16.74 -2.80 11.65
C ILE A 32 15.87 -1.64 12.16
N MET A 33 16.45 -0.77 12.99
CA MET A 33 15.70 0.35 13.57
C MET A 33 15.23 1.34 12.50
N SER A 34 16.05 1.59 11.47
CA SER A 34 15.68 2.48 10.36
C SER A 34 14.53 1.94 9.51
N LYS A 35 14.36 0.62 9.42
CA LYS A 35 13.20 0.01 8.76
C LYS A 35 11.94 0.19 9.59
N VAL A 36 12.01 -0.16 10.88
CA VAL A 36 10.90 0.01 11.83
C VAL A 36 10.47 1.48 11.92
N ALA A 37 11.43 2.40 12.01
CA ALA A 37 11.16 3.84 12.01
C ALA A 37 10.46 4.29 10.72
N LYS A 38 10.91 3.83 9.55
CA LYS A 38 10.24 4.14 8.28
C LYS A 38 8.79 3.64 8.28
N ASP A 39 8.55 2.40 8.69
CA ASP A 39 7.19 1.83 8.67
C ASP A 39 6.25 2.61 9.61
N ILE A 40 6.72 2.99 10.80
CA ILE A 40 5.95 3.79 11.77
C ILE A 40 5.70 5.22 11.24
N PHE A 41 6.73 5.87 10.69
CA PHE A 41 6.61 7.25 10.22
C PHE A 41 5.85 7.38 8.90
N VAL A 42 5.90 6.39 8.01
CA VAL A 42 5.09 6.37 6.77
C VAL A 42 3.58 6.34 7.10
N VAL A 43 3.18 5.57 8.11
CA VAL A 43 1.79 5.58 8.62
C VAL A 43 1.42 6.95 9.18
N HIS A 44 2.34 7.60 9.91
CA HIS A 44 2.10 8.92 10.49
C HIS A 44 1.99 10.03 9.43
N VAL A 45 2.83 10.01 8.38
CA VAL A 45 2.76 10.96 7.26
C VAL A 45 1.46 10.77 6.47
N SER A 46 0.99 9.52 6.30
CA SER A 46 -0.32 9.22 5.70
C SER A 46 -1.51 9.67 6.58
N SER A 47 -1.29 9.86 7.88
CA SER A 47 -2.31 10.26 8.86
C SER A 47 -2.38 11.78 9.11
N VAL A 48 -1.49 12.58 8.53
CA VAL A 48 -1.55 14.06 8.61
C VAL A 48 -2.58 14.57 7.60
N PRO A 49 -3.47 15.50 7.99
CA PRO A 49 -4.89 15.19 8.07
C PRO A 49 -5.70 15.58 6.82
N LEU A 50 -6.77 14.82 6.59
CA LEU A 50 -7.91 15.10 5.70
C LEU A 50 -8.57 16.49 5.93
N GLU A 51 -8.14 17.29 6.90
CA GLU A 51 -8.65 18.63 7.19
C GLU A 51 -8.33 19.66 6.08
N SER A 52 -7.22 19.49 5.35
CA SER A 52 -6.89 20.35 4.20
C SER A 52 -7.83 20.11 3.01
N THR A 53 -8.31 18.87 2.83
CA THR A 53 -9.22 18.49 1.74
C THR A 53 -10.69 18.76 2.10
N PHE A 54 -11.03 18.88 3.39
CA PHE A 54 -12.39 19.24 3.81
C PHE A 54 -12.73 20.71 3.58
N SER A 55 -11.74 21.62 3.58
CA SER A 55 -11.97 23.03 3.26
C SER A 55 -12.22 23.29 1.76
N ALA A 56 -11.92 22.32 0.89
CA ALA A 56 -12.22 22.40 -0.54
C ALA A 56 -13.66 21.97 -0.88
N GLY A 57 -14.42 21.46 0.09
CA GLY A 57 -15.82 21.04 -0.10
C GLY A 57 -16.84 22.17 -0.30
N LYS A 58 -16.40 23.45 -0.25
CA LYS A 58 -17.30 24.63 -0.33
C LYS A 58 -17.22 25.42 -1.63
N ARG A 59 -16.74 24.83 -2.73
CA ARG A 59 -16.90 25.43 -4.05
C ARG A 59 -17.58 24.46 -5.00
N VAL A 60 -18.89 24.62 -5.04
CA VAL A 60 -19.78 24.31 -6.16
C VAL A 60 -19.58 22.90 -6.70
N VAL A 61 -20.32 21.95 -6.11
CA VAL A 61 -20.66 20.71 -6.78
C VAL A 61 -21.34 21.11 -8.09
N ASP A 62 -20.54 21.12 -9.16
CA ASP A 62 -21.00 21.23 -10.52
C ASP A 62 -22.12 20.21 -10.72
N SER A 63 -23.24 20.63 -11.30
CA SER A 63 -24.46 19.81 -11.42
C SER A 63 -24.22 18.48 -12.16
N PHE A 64 -23.09 18.37 -12.85
CA PHE A 64 -22.61 17.16 -13.51
C PHE A 64 -22.05 16.09 -12.53
N ARG A 65 -21.49 16.50 -11.38
CA ARG A 65 -20.99 15.58 -10.34
C ARG A 65 -22.08 15.04 -9.42
N ALA A 66 -23.21 15.74 -9.30
CA ALA A 66 -24.37 15.26 -8.52
C ALA A 66 -25.00 13.99 -9.12
N CYS A 67 -24.76 13.70 -10.41
CA CYS A 67 -25.21 12.49 -11.09
C CYS A 67 -24.21 11.33 -11.02
N LEU A 68 -23.01 11.53 -10.47
CA LEU A 68 -22.02 10.47 -10.33
C LEU A 68 -22.21 9.78 -8.98
N THR A 69 -22.28 8.45 -9.00
CA THR A 69 -22.30 7.71 -7.74
C THR A 69 -21.01 7.98 -6.97
N PRO A 70 -21.02 7.97 -5.62
CA PRO A 70 -19.81 8.13 -4.81
C PRO A 70 -18.66 7.20 -5.26
N LYS A 71 -18.99 5.97 -5.67
CA LYS A 71 -18.04 5.00 -6.22
C LYS A 71 -17.35 5.49 -7.50
N THR A 72 -18.08 6.17 -8.37
CA THR A 72 -17.52 6.73 -9.61
C THR A 72 -16.59 7.91 -9.31
N VAL A 73 -16.94 8.75 -8.34
CA VAL A 73 -16.09 9.86 -7.91
C VAL A 73 -14.79 9.34 -7.27
N GLU A 74 -14.89 8.33 -6.40
CA GLU A 74 -13.73 7.66 -5.80
C GLU A 74 -12.83 7.02 -6.86
N ALA A 75 -13.40 6.28 -7.81
CA ALA A 75 -12.63 5.68 -8.91
C ALA A 75 -11.89 6.74 -9.73
N LEU A 76 -12.51 7.88 -10.02
CA LEU A 76 -11.87 8.98 -10.75
C LEU A 76 -10.72 9.61 -9.97
N ILE A 77 -10.87 9.82 -8.66
CA ILE A 77 -9.82 10.38 -7.80
C ILE A 77 -8.65 9.40 -7.71
N CYS A 78 -8.91 8.12 -7.41
CA CYS A 78 -7.89 7.08 -7.36
C CYS A 78 -7.13 6.96 -8.69
N THR A 79 -7.84 6.96 -9.82
CA THR A 79 -7.20 6.89 -11.14
C THR A 79 -6.34 8.13 -11.42
N ASN A 80 -6.79 9.31 -11.00
CA ASN A 80 -6.01 10.53 -11.14
C ASN A 80 -4.73 10.54 -10.29
N ASP A 81 -4.83 10.07 -9.04
CA ASP A 81 -3.68 9.97 -8.14
C ASP A 81 -2.64 8.96 -8.66
N TRP A 82 -3.09 7.84 -9.21
CA TRP A 82 -2.21 6.84 -9.84
C TRP A 82 -1.51 7.40 -11.08
N LEU A 83 -2.23 8.16 -11.91
CA LEU A 83 -1.64 8.79 -13.11
C LEU A 83 -0.60 9.87 -12.76
N ARG A 84 -0.75 10.50 -11.60
CA ARG A 84 0.20 11.53 -11.11
C ARG A 84 1.37 10.93 -10.33
N SER A 85 1.37 9.63 -10.06
CA SER A 85 2.49 8.95 -9.42
C SER A 85 3.65 8.83 -10.41
N GLU A 86 4.83 9.28 -9.98
CA GLU A 86 6.08 9.15 -10.72
C GLU A 86 6.32 7.67 -11.09
N GLY A 87 6.39 7.37 -12.40
CA GLY A 87 6.67 6.02 -12.92
C GLY A 87 5.46 5.24 -13.47
N PHE A 88 4.26 5.83 -13.51
CA PHE A 88 3.12 5.22 -14.18
C PHE A 88 3.13 5.52 -15.69
N ASP A 89 3.37 4.49 -16.52
CA ASP A 89 3.32 4.58 -17.98
C ASP A 89 2.36 3.52 -18.54
N PHE A 90 1.30 3.97 -19.21
CA PHE A 90 0.30 3.10 -19.85
C PHE A 90 0.86 2.25 -21.00
N ASN A 91 1.97 2.68 -21.61
CA ASN A 91 2.60 1.98 -22.73
C ASN A 91 3.76 1.09 -22.28
N LYS A 92 4.01 0.98 -20.98
CA LYS A 92 5.05 0.11 -20.44
C LYS A 92 4.69 -1.33 -20.76
N GLU A 93 5.52 -1.98 -21.57
CA GLU A 93 5.41 -3.42 -21.77
C GLU A 93 5.63 -4.14 -20.43
N PRO A 94 4.75 -5.09 -20.07
CA PRO A 94 4.88 -5.83 -18.83
C PRO A 94 6.19 -6.61 -18.84
N THR A 95 6.91 -6.53 -17.74
CA THR A 95 8.12 -7.32 -17.53
C THR A 95 7.81 -8.81 -17.50
N LYS A 96 8.80 -9.66 -17.77
CA LYS A 96 8.63 -11.12 -17.77
C LYS A 96 8.06 -11.63 -16.44
N ASP A 97 8.52 -11.06 -15.33
CA ASP A 97 8.10 -11.43 -13.97
C ASP A 97 6.64 -11.02 -13.72
N GLU A 98 6.22 -9.84 -14.20
CA GLU A 98 4.82 -9.41 -14.15
C GLU A 98 3.93 -10.36 -14.96
N LEU A 99 4.37 -10.77 -16.15
CA LEU A 99 3.61 -11.71 -17.00
C LEU A 99 3.49 -13.10 -16.35
N GLU A 100 4.57 -13.59 -15.74
CA GLU A 100 4.56 -14.86 -14.99
C GLU A 100 3.62 -14.79 -13.78
N LEU A 101 3.59 -13.67 -13.07
CA LEU A 101 2.64 -13.42 -11.99
C LEU A 101 1.19 -13.47 -12.49
N TYR A 102 0.86 -12.81 -13.61
CA TYR A 102 -0.48 -12.84 -14.20
C TYR A 102 -0.93 -14.25 -14.59
N LEU A 103 -0.03 -15.03 -15.20
CA LEU A 103 -0.32 -16.42 -15.57
C LEU A 103 -0.54 -17.28 -14.32
N THR A 104 0.23 -17.04 -13.26
CA THR A 104 0.10 -17.74 -11.98
C THR A 104 -1.23 -17.42 -11.30
N LEU A 105 -1.62 -16.14 -11.26
CA LEU A 105 -2.91 -15.71 -10.72
C LEU A 105 -4.06 -16.34 -11.48
N LYS A 106 -4.02 -16.30 -12.82
CA LYS A 106 -5.04 -16.92 -13.67
C LYS A 106 -5.16 -18.43 -13.44
N LYS A 107 -4.04 -19.09 -13.15
CA LYS A 107 -4.04 -20.52 -12.82
C LYS A 107 -4.67 -20.78 -11.46
N LEU A 108 -4.37 -19.95 -10.46
CA LEU A 108 -4.96 -20.04 -9.13
C LEU A 108 -6.46 -19.75 -9.13
N GLU A 109 -6.93 -18.75 -9.87
CA GLU A 109 -8.37 -18.47 -10.01
C GLU A 109 -9.10 -19.68 -10.59
N LYS A 110 -8.54 -20.28 -11.65
CA LYS A 110 -9.09 -21.49 -12.24
C LYS A 110 -9.10 -22.66 -11.27
N GLU A 111 -8.05 -22.83 -10.46
CA GLU A 111 -8.01 -23.85 -9.41
C GLU A 111 -9.09 -23.58 -8.34
N VAL A 112 -9.22 -22.34 -7.86
CA VAL A 112 -10.23 -21.93 -6.87
C VAL A 112 -11.67 -22.12 -7.38
N GLU A 113 -11.92 -21.83 -8.66
CA GLU A 113 -13.21 -22.08 -9.32
C GLU A 113 -13.50 -23.58 -9.45
N THR A 114 -12.48 -24.39 -9.73
CA THR A 114 -12.63 -25.86 -9.76
C THR A 114 -12.89 -26.45 -8.37
N PHE A 115 -12.35 -25.86 -7.30
CA PHE A 115 -12.65 -26.25 -5.92
C PHE A 115 -14.08 -25.90 -5.50
N HIS A 116 -14.61 -24.75 -5.95
CA HIS A 116 -16.01 -24.40 -5.68
C HIS A 116 -17.02 -25.26 -6.46
N SER A 117 -16.61 -25.89 -7.56
CA SER A 117 -17.46 -26.78 -8.37
C SER A 117 -17.42 -28.25 -7.95
N ASN A 118 -16.35 -28.70 -7.27
CA ASN A 118 -16.11 -30.12 -6.93
C ASN A 118 -16.11 -30.35 -5.41
N GLY A 119 -17.18 -29.98 -4.69
CA GLY A 119 -17.32 -30.20 -3.25
C GLY A 119 -17.29 -31.67 -2.81
N GLN A 120 -16.12 -32.32 -2.85
CA GLN A 120 -15.90 -33.66 -2.32
C GLN A 120 -14.57 -33.69 -1.54
N PRO A 121 -14.58 -34.06 -0.24
CA PRO A 121 -13.36 -34.18 0.54
C PRO A 121 -12.50 -35.36 0.05
N PRO A 122 -11.19 -35.38 0.36
CA PRO A 122 -10.27 -36.42 -0.08
C PRO A 122 -10.70 -37.80 0.45
N SER A 123 -10.67 -38.82 -0.41
CA SER A 123 -11.04 -40.21 -0.12
C SER A 123 -10.08 -40.98 0.80
N ASP A 124 -9.04 -40.31 1.33
CA ASP A 124 -7.91 -41.00 1.97
C ASP A 124 -7.88 -40.81 3.50
N ILE A 125 -9.05 -40.83 4.15
CA ILE A 125 -9.12 -41.17 5.59
C ILE A 125 -9.72 -42.57 5.70
N LEU A 126 -8.88 -43.57 5.40
CA LEU A 126 -9.11 -44.93 5.87
C LEU A 126 -8.93 -44.93 7.39
N ILE A 127 -10.03 -44.81 8.13
CA ILE A 127 -10.06 -45.16 9.55
C ILE A 127 -10.17 -46.70 9.62
N PRO A 128 -9.20 -47.43 10.20
CA PRO A 128 -9.36 -48.85 10.44
C PRO A 128 -10.46 -49.05 11.49
N THR A 129 -11.53 -49.73 11.13
CA THR A 129 -12.51 -50.28 12.09
C THR A 129 -12.20 -51.76 12.31
N ASP A 130 -11.87 -52.08 13.57
CA ASP A 130 -11.70 -53.40 14.22
C ASP A 130 -10.86 -54.49 13.52
#